data_AF-A0A3S0ZK40-F1
#
_entry.id   AF-A0A3S0ZK40-F1
#
_cell.length_a   1.000
_cell.length_b   1.000
_cell.length_c   1.000
_cell.angle_alpha   90.00
_cell.angle_beta   90.00
_cell.angle_gamma   90.00
#
_symmetry.space_group_name_H-M   'P 1'
#
loop_
_entity.id
_entity.type
_entity.pdbx_description
1 polymer ?
#
loop_
_entity_poly.entity_id
_entity_poly.type
_entity_poly.pdbx_seq_one_letter_code
_entity_poly.pdbx_strand_id
1 'polypeptide(L)'
;RLIHHIKKSGEVLPQPTLEEEVVATPLDLLSRGEHPAGGRGGHGRGLDTNQSRLRFEISSDDGFSCHGDSLEDAWSQVLEKVQDVRAACRMPQLSYAGVSGRALSGLENRSVVYLLEQLYGAVHCHQRYTFRFHKYDLQQADAEVAINESGSARSEAFSTRKPFDMFNFLKSVYRTRPGDEERDKEEEMSLKSSRRATSLSLPMAMRFRKLKTFAKEAVDVYRSKIHGRGLFCKRNIDAGEMVIEYAGEVIRASLTDKREKYYEGKGIGCYMFRIDDDEVVDATMHGSAARFINHSCEPNCFSKVILVEGKKHIVIFAMRPIKRGEELTYDYKFPIEEVKIPCSCGSRRCRKYLN
;
A
#
# COMPACT_ATOMS: atom_id res chain seq x y z
N ARG A 1 5.43 7.49 30.41
CA ARG A 1 5.24 6.04 30.40
C ARG A 1 4.36 5.75 29.19
N LEU A 2 4.91 5.18 28.11
CA LEU A 2 4.12 4.75 26.96
C LEU A 2 4.04 3.22 27.06
N ILE A 3 2.88 2.68 27.43
CA ILE A 3 2.75 1.24 27.69
C ILE A 3 1.87 0.63 26.59
N HIS A 4 2.47 -0.29 25.83
CA HIS A 4 1.82 -1.06 24.78
C HIS A 4 2.07 -2.56 25.04
N HIS A 5 1.05 -3.28 25.52
CA HIS A 5 1.03 -4.74 25.59
C HIS A 5 0.28 -5.34 24.38
N ILE A 6 0.87 -6.34 23.72
CA ILE A 6 0.21 -7.17 22.70
C ILE A 6 0.58 -8.64 22.96
N LYS A 7 -0.42 -9.53 23.14
CA LYS A 7 -0.27 -10.99 23.03
C LYS A 7 -1.21 -11.54 21.96
N LYS A 8 -0.77 -12.60 21.28
CA LYS A 8 -1.47 -13.39 20.23
C LYS A 8 -1.73 -14.78 20.81
N SER A 9 -2.94 -15.32 20.65
CA SER A 9 -3.23 -16.75 20.86
C SER A 9 -4.09 -17.23 19.70
N GLY A 10 -3.71 -18.37 19.12
CA GLY A 10 -4.44 -19.10 18.11
C GLY A 10 -4.60 -20.54 18.56
N GLU A 11 -5.76 -21.11 18.29
CA GLU A 11 -6.03 -22.55 18.35
C GLU A 11 -6.87 -22.91 17.14
N VAL A 12 -6.48 -23.98 16.44
CA VAL A 12 -7.16 -24.56 15.28
C VAL A 12 -7.73 -25.90 15.72
N LEU A 13 -8.99 -26.15 15.38
CA LEU A 13 -9.65 -27.46 15.54
C LEU A 13 -10.07 -28.00 14.15
N PRO A 14 -10.20 -29.33 14.00
CA PRO A 14 -10.06 -30.02 12.71
C PRO A 14 -11.36 -30.09 11.90
N GLN A 15 -11.22 -30.13 10.57
CA GLN A 15 -12.32 -30.29 9.62
C GLN A 15 -12.59 -31.78 9.28
N PRO A 16 -13.85 -32.17 9.02
CA PRO A 16 -14.18 -33.48 8.45
C PRO A 16 -14.13 -33.47 6.91
N THR A 17 -13.74 -34.61 6.36
CA THR A 17 -13.62 -34.95 4.94
C THR A 17 -14.98 -35.07 4.27
N LEU A 18 -15.19 -34.37 3.15
CA LEU A 18 -16.23 -34.67 2.18
C LEU A 18 -15.58 -34.79 0.80
N GLU A 19 -15.65 -36.00 0.27
CA GLU A 19 -15.30 -36.36 -1.10
C GLU A 19 -16.42 -35.86 -2.02
N GLU A 20 -16.10 -35.00 -2.99
CA GLU A 20 -16.94 -34.81 -4.17
C GLU A 20 -16.06 -34.78 -5.43
N GLU A 21 -16.46 -35.59 -6.41
CA GLU A 21 -15.84 -35.76 -7.71
C GLU A 21 -15.85 -34.46 -8.51
N VAL A 22 -14.65 -33.99 -8.91
CA VAL A 22 -14.48 -32.87 -9.83
C VAL A 22 -14.48 -33.40 -11.27
N VAL A 23 -15.47 -33.02 -12.06
CA VAL A 23 -15.46 -33.19 -13.52
C VAL A 23 -14.51 -32.17 -14.12
N ALA A 24 -13.41 -32.64 -14.72
CA ALA A 24 -12.33 -31.83 -15.25
C ALA A 24 -12.78 -30.86 -16.36
N THR A 25 -12.19 -29.66 -16.37
CA THR A 25 -12.39 -28.67 -17.44
C THR A 25 -11.27 -28.76 -18.49
N PRO A 26 -11.49 -28.29 -19.73
CA PRO A 26 -10.54 -28.49 -20.84
C PRO A 26 -9.14 -27.89 -20.63
N LEU A 27 -8.91 -27.07 -19.60
CA LEU A 27 -7.58 -26.57 -19.22
C LEU A 27 -6.72 -27.63 -18.50
N ASP A 28 -7.34 -28.60 -17.83
CA ASP A 28 -6.64 -29.62 -17.02
C ASP A 28 -5.88 -30.62 -17.90
N LEU A 29 -6.26 -30.74 -19.18
CA LEU A 29 -5.65 -31.63 -20.17
C LEU A 29 -4.36 -31.07 -20.79
N LEU A 30 -4.04 -29.79 -20.59
CA LEU A 30 -2.81 -29.18 -21.12
C LEU A 30 -1.60 -29.34 -20.18
N SER A 31 -1.83 -29.70 -18.91
CA SER A 31 -0.76 -29.82 -17.89
C SER A 31 -0.23 -31.24 -17.67
N ARG A 32 -0.83 -32.27 -18.29
CA ARG A 32 -0.36 -33.67 -18.21
C ARG A 32 0.34 -34.09 -19.49
N GLY A 33 1.54 -33.57 -19.70
CA GLY A 33 2.47 -34.08 -20.71
C GLY A 33 3.17 -35.36 -20.23
N GLU A 34 2.58 -36.52 -20.48
CA GLU A 34 3.32 -37.79 -20.43
C GLU A 34 4.17 -37.94 -21.68
N HIS A 35 5.49 -38.05 -21.50
CA HIS A 35 6.43 -38.44 -22.56
C HIS A 35 6.37 -39.96 -22.79
N PRO A 36 6.33 -40.45 -24.04
CA PRO A 36 6.93 -41.72 -24.38
C PRO A 36 8.22 -41.52 -25.17
N ALA A 37 9.18 -42.38 -24.85
CA ALA A 37 10.54 -42.39 -25.37
C ALA A 37 10.66 -43.01 -26.78
N GLY A 38 11.63 -42.51 -27.54
CA GLY A 38 12.51 -43.33 -28.38
C GLY A 38 12.10 -43.63 -29.83
N GLY A 39 12.83 -43.05 -30.79
CA GLY A 39 12.89 -43.53 -32.18
C GLY A 39 13.73 -42.62 -33.09
N ARG A 40 14.89 -43.12 -33.57
CA ARG A 40 15.82 -42.42 -34.47
C ARG A 40 15.29 -42.36 -35.92
N GLY A 41 15.54 -41.26 -36.62
CA GLY A 41 15.81 -41.27 -38.07
C GLY A 41 15.17 -40.16 -38.91
N GLY A 42 15.99 -39.47 -39.72
CA GLY A 42 15.59 -38.98 -41.04
C GLY A 42 15.27 -37.48 -41.19
N HIS A 43 16.12 -36.77 -41.95
CA HIS A 43 15.89 -35.41 -42.44
C HIS A 43 14.64 -35.29 -43.32
N GLY A 44 13.80 -34.30 -43.04
CA GLY A 44 12.77 -33.79 -43.95
C GLY A 44 12.18 -32.49 -43.39
N ARG A 45 12.37 -31.37 -44.10
CA ARG A 45 11.70 -30.10 -43.79
C ARG A 45 10.21 -30.24 -44.11
N GLY A 46 9.39 -30.56 -43.11
CA GLY A 46 7.95 -30.40 -43.12
C GLY A 46 7.58 -29.27 -42.16
N LEU A 47 6.76 -28.32 -42.61
CA LEU A 47 6.11 -27.36 -41.73
C LEU A 47 5.18 -28.15 -40.79
N ASP A 48 5.52 -28.22 -39.50
CA ASP A 48 4.61 -28.75 -38.48
C ASP A 48 3.38 -27.84 -38.40
N THR A 49 2.25 -28.31 -38.93
CA THR A 49 0.95 -27.63 -38.90
C THR A 49 0.21 -27.82 -37.57
N ASN A 50 0.91 -28.18 -36.49
CA ASN A 50 0.28 -28.47 -35.20
C ASN A 50 0.59 -27.41 -34.13
N GLN A 51 0.58 -26.14 -34.54
CA GLN A 51 0.69 -25.02 -33.60
C GLN A 51 -0.72 -24.47 -33.34
N SER A 52 -1.25 -24.70 -32.14
CA SER A 52 -2.54 -24.15 -31.71
C SER A 52 -2.55 -22.64 -31.91
N ARG A 53 -3.42 -22.14 -32.78
CA ARG A 53 -3.58 -20.71 -33.09
C ARG A 53 -4.92 -20.22 -32.57
N LEU A 54 -4.93 -18.99 -32.06
CA LEU A 54 -6.15 -18.31 -31.66
C LEU A 54 -6.94 -17.91 -32.92
N ARG A 55 -8.23 -18.22 -32.95
CA ARG A 55 -9.16 -17.82 -33.99
C ARG A 55 -10.20 -16.89 -33.37
N PHE A 56 -10.50 -15.79 -34.05
CA PHE A 56 -11.49 -14.82 -33.59
C PHE A 56 -12.78 -15.03 -34.39
N GLU A 57 -13.90 -15.10 -33.69
CA GLU A 57 -15.24 -15.20 -34.28
C GLU A 57 -16.06 -14.01 -33.80
N ILE A 58 -16.70 -13.30 -34.74
CA ILE A 58 -17.62 -12.20 -34.45
C ILE A 58 -18.99 -12.62 -34.98
N SER A 59 -19.95 -12.77 -34.07
CA SER A 59 -21.34 -13.07 -34.40
C SER A 59 -22.24 -11.95 -33.92
N SER A 60 -23.32 -11.70 -34.65
CA SER A 60 -24.36 -10.75 -34.29
C SER A 60 -25.72 -11.47 -34.24
N ASP A 61 -26.62 -10.95 -33.40
CA ASP A 61 -27.94 -11.55 -33.14
C ASP A 61 -28.85 -11.55 -34.39
N ASP A 62 -28.49 -10.78 -35.42
CA ASP A 62 -29.13 -10.75 -36.73
C ASP A 62 -28.68 -11.90 -37.67
N GLY A 63 -27.83 -12.80 -37.19
CA GLY A 63 -27.36 -13.98 -37.91
C GLY A 63 -26.07 -13.78 -38.70
N PHE A 64 -25.44 -12.60 -38.63
CA PHE A 64 -24.13 -12.38 -39.21
C PHE A 64 -23.04 -13.12 -38.39
N SER A 65 -22.14 -13.84 -39.07
CA SER A 65 -20.95 -14.43 -38.45
C SER A 65 -19.73 -14.32 -39.38
N CYS A 66 -18.58 -13.95 -38.83
CA CYS A 66 -17.30 -13.96 -39.53
C CYS A 66 -16.18 -14.46 -38.63
N HIS A 67 -15.13 -15.02 -39.24
CA HIS A 67 -13.97 -15.52 -38.52
C HIS A 67 -12.67 -14.97 -39.12
N GLY A 68 -11.68 -14.74 -38.26
CA GLY A 68 -10.36 -14.26 -38.68
C GLY A 68 -9.24 -14.85 -37.83
N ASP A 69 -8.04 -14.91 -38.39
CA ASP A 69 -6.83 -15.37 -37.69
C ASP A 69 -6.21 -14.26 -36.82
N SER A 70 -6.72 -13.04 -36.95
CA SER A 70 -6.38 -11.89 -36.11
C SER A 70 -7.62 -11.04 -35.84
N LEU A 71 -7.58 -10.26 -34.76
CA LEU A 71 -8.64 -9.32 -34.43
C LEU A 71 -8.81 -8.25 -35.52
N GLU A 72 -7.73 -7.85 -36.20
CA GLU A 72 -7.79 -6.90 -37.30
C GLU A 72 -8.52 -7.50 -38.51
N ASP A 73 -8.17 -8.73 -38.89
CA ASP A 73 -8.80 -9.46 -39.99
C ASP A 73 -10.30 -9.70 -39.74
N ALA A 74 -10.67 -10.15 -38.54
CA ALA A 74 -12.07 -10.37 -38.17
C ALA A 74 -12.88 -9.06 -38.26
N TRP A 75 -12.37 -7.94 -37.76
CA TRP A 75 -13.06 -6.65 -37.85
C TRP A 75 -13.06 -6.07 -39.26
N SER A 76 -12.02 -6.29 -40.08
CA SER A 76 -12.01 -5.88 -41.48
C SER A 76 -13.17 -6.50 -42.26
N GLN A 77 -13.46 -7.78 -42.05
CA GLN A 77 -14.59 -8.46 -42.69
C GLN A 77 -15.94 -7.86 -42.28
N VAL A 78 -16.11 -7.48 -41.00
CA VAL A 78 -17.31 -6.77 -40.53
C VAL A 78 -17.44 -5.42 -41.22
N LEU A 79 -16.35 -4.63 -41.26
CA LEU A 79 -16.36 -3.29 -41.84
C LEU A 79 -16.66 -3.32 -43.35
N GLU A 80 -16.09 -4.27 -44.09
CA GLU A 80 -16.37 -4.47 -45.51
C GLU A 80 -17.86 -4.77 -45.73
N LYS A 81 -18.43 -5.68 -44.95
CA LYS A 81 -19.87 -6.00 -45.03
C LYS A 81 -20.77 -4.82 -44.67
N VAL A 82 -20.39 -4.02 -43.68
CA VAL A 82 -21.11 -2.79 -43.36
C VAL A 82 -21.04 -1.80 -44.53
N GLN A 83 -19.89 -1.65 -45.18
CA GLN A 83 -19.75 -0.78 -46.36
C GLN A 83 -20.58 -1.28 -47.55
N ASP A 84 -20.61 -2.58 -47.81
CA ASP A 84 -21.43 -3.21 -48.86
C ASP A 84 -22.93 -2.91 -48.64
N VAL A 85 -23.42 -3.10 -47.42
CA VAL A 85 -24.83 -2.83 -47.07
C VAL A 85 -25.15 -1.33 -47.18
N ARG A 86 -24.25 -0.46 -46.72
CA ARG A 86 -24.41 0.99 -46.87
C ARG A 86 -24.45 1.42 -48.34
N ALA A 87 -23.62 0.82 -49.19
CA ALA A 87 -23.64 1.06 -50.62
C ALA A 87 -24.97 0.62 -51.24
N ALA A 88 -25.47 -0.57 -50.89
CA ALA A 88 -26.76 -1.08 -51.34
C ALA A 88 -27.93 -0.18 -50.91
N CYS A 89 -27.86 0.38 -49.69
CA CYS A 89 -28.86 1.31 -49.14
C CYS A 89 -28.66 2.77 -49.58
N ARG A 90 -27.71 3.08 -50.48
CA ARG A 90 -27.38 4.45 -50.93
C ARG A 90 -27.02 5.42 -49.80
N MET A 91 -26.37 4.92 -48.75
CA MET A 91 -25.88 5.72 -47.64
C MET A 91 -24.45 6.22 -47.91
N PRO A 92 -24.02 7.36 -47.32
CA PRO A 92 -22.64 7.84 -47.44
C PRO A 92 -21.64 6.81 -46.92
N GLN A 93 -20.49 6.68 -47.59
CA GLN A 93 -19.41 5.80 -47.14
C GLN A 93 -18.76 6.32 -45.86
N LEU A 94 -18.36 5.40 -44.97
CA LEU A 94 -17.66 5.72 -43.73
C LEU A 94 -16.17 5.50 -43.91
N SER A 95 -15.36 6.46 -43.46
CA SER A 95 -13.91 6.30 -43.40
C SER A 95 -13.53 5.65 -42.07
N TYR A 96 -12.82 4.52 -42.16
CA TYR A 96 -12.25 3.81 -41.01
C TYR A 96 -10.73 3.99 -40.94
N ALA A 97 -10.18 5.02 -41.62
CA ALA A 97 -8.75 5.29 -41.61
C ALA A 97 -8.26 5.56 -40.17
N GLY A 98 -7.32 4.73 -39.70
CA GLY A 98 -6.76 4.82 -38.35
C GLY A 98 -7.54 4.07 -37.27
N VAL A 99 -8.63 3.38 -37.61
CA VAL A 99 -9.38 2.55 -36.65
C VAL A 99 -8.77 1.15 -36.62
N SER A 100 -8.16 0.78 -35.50
CA SER A 100 -7.60 -0.56 -35.30
C SER A 100 -8.68 -1.56 -34.88
N GLY A 101 -8.52 -2.85 -35.22
CA GLY A 101 -9.40 -3.90 -34.70
C GLY A 101 -9.45 -3.95 -33.16
N ARG A 102 -8.36 -3.52 -32.51
CA ARG A 102 -8.26 -3.37 -31.04
C ARG A 102 -9.10 -2.22 -30.50
N ALA A 103 -9.22 -1.13 -31.26
CA ALA A 103 -10.09 -0.01 -30.92
C ALA A 103 -11.57 -0.44 -30.98
N LEU A 104 -11.95 -1.15 -32.05
CA LEU A 104 -13.31 -1.62 -32.28
C LEU A 104 -13.77 -2.67 -31.26
N SER A 105 -12.85 -3.51 -30.79
CA SER A 105 -13.12 -4.45 -29.70
C SER A 105 -13.15 -3.80 -28.30
N GLY A 106 -12.94 -2.48 -28.19
CA GLY A 106 -12.91 -1.77 -26.92
C GLY A 106 -11.66 -1.99 -26.07
N LEU A 107 -10.62 -2.65 -26.60
CA LEU A 107 -9.36 -2.92 -25.87
C LEU A 107 -8.49 -1.67 -25.68
N GLU A 108 -8.81 -0.57 -26.36
CA GLU A 108 -8.20 0.74 -26.11
C GLU A 108 -8.88 1.48 -24.94
N ASN A 109 -10.08 1.06 -24.52
CA ASN A 109 -10.80 1.71 -23.43
C ASN A 109 -10.09 1.45 -22.08
N ARG A 110 -9.74 2.53 -21.38
CA ARG A 110 -9.04 2.46 -20.09
C ARG A 110 -9.75 1.59 -19.05
N SER A 111 -11.08 1.63 -19.01
CA SER A 111 -11.89 0.84 -18.07
C SER A 111 -11.83 -0.66 -18.41
N VAL A 112 -11.87 -1.00 -19.70
CA VAL A 112 -11.75 -2.39 -20.14
C VAL A 112 -10.36 -2.92 -19.83
N VAL A 113 -9.30 -2.15 -20.15
CA VAL A 113 -7.92 -2.51 -19.80
C VAL A 113 -7.77 -2.66 -18.28
N TYR A 114 -8.34 -1.75 -17.49
CA TYR A 114 -8.33 -1.82 -16.04
C TYR A 114 -8.94 -3.12 -15.49
N LEU A 115 -10.01 -3.62 -16.11
CA LEU A 115 -10.66 -4.89 -15.73
C LEU A 115 -9.87 -6.10 -16.23
N LEU A 116 -9.40 -6.08 -17.47
CA LEU A 116 -8.62 -7.17 -18.07
C LEU A 116 -7.32 -7.42 -17.31
N GLU A 117 -6.68 -6.34 -16.89
CA GLU A 117 -5.46 -6.43 -16.08
C GLU A 117 -5.69 -7.11 -14.74
N GLN A 118 -6.93 -7.24 -14.23
CA GLN A 118 -7.27 -7.91 -12.95
C GLN A 118 -7.65 -9.39 -13.11
N LEU A 119 -7.74 -9.89 -14.34
CA LEU A 119 -8.12 -11.28 -14.57
C LEU A 119 -7.09 -12.25 -14.01
N TYR A 120 -7.56 -13.40 -13.52
CA TYR A 120 -6.68 -14.47 -13.04
C TYR A 120 -5.74 -14.90 -14.17
N GLY A 121 -4.46 -15.05 -13.85
CA GLY A 121 -3.41 -15.39 -14.81
C GLY A 121 -2.97 -14.25 -15.74
N ALA A 122 -3.60 -13.06 -15.69
CA ALA A 122 -3.15 -11.91 -16.47
C ALA A 122 -1.68 -11.61 -16.21
N VAL A 123 -1.23 -11.74 -14.95
CA VAL A 123 0.15 -11.54 -14.52
C VAL A 123 1.17 -12.31 -15.37
N HIS A 124 0.86 -13.51 -15.86
CA HIS A 124 1.77 -14.30 -16.70
C HIS A 124 2.06 -13.65 -18.08
N CYS A 125 1.23 -12.69 -18.50
CA CYS A 125 1.46 -11.90 -19.70
C CYS A 125 2.54 -10.81 -19.52
N HIS A 126 3.13 -10.67 -18.33
CA HIS A 126 4.13 -9.62 -18.03
C HIS A 126 5.33 -9.60 -18.99
N GLN A 127 5.65 -10.73 -19.64
CA GLN A 127 6.76 -10.83 -20.60
C GLN A 127 6.47 -10.13 -21.93
N ARG A 128 5.18 -10.00 -22.29
CA ARG A 128 4.73 -9.45 -23.59
C ARG A 128 3.82 -8.22 -23.44
N TYR A 129 3.34 -7.93 -22.23
CA TYR A 129 2.43 -6.84 -21.93
C TYR A 129 2.91 -6.02 -20.74
N THR A 130 2.92 -4.69 -20.90
CA THR A 130 3.23 -3.75 -19.82
C THR A 130 1.94 -3.27 -19.18
N PHE A 131 1.73 -3.65 -17.92
CA PHE A 131 0.57 -3.25 -17.12
C PHE A 131 0.54 -1.74 -16.87
N ARG A 132 -0.62 -1.14 -17.07
CA ARG A 132 -0.83 0.31 -16.96
C ARG A 132 -1.45 0.72 -15.63
N PHE A 133 -2.30 -0.12 -15.05
CA PHE A 133 -3.09 0.22 -13.87
C PHE A 133 -2.75 -0.63 -12.65
N HIS A 134 -2.43 -1.91 -12.85
CA HIS A 134 -2.15 -2.83 -11.75
C HIS A 134 -0.68 -3.21 -11.68
N LYS A 135 -0.08 -3.04 -10.49
CA LYS A 135 1.30 -3.45 -10.20
C LYS A 135 1.26 -4.82 -9.54
N TYR A 136 1.66 -5.84 -10.29
CA TYR A 136 1.78 -7.20 -9.77
C TYR A 136 3.13 -7.42 -9.11
N ASP A 137 3.13 -8.08 -7.95
CA ASP A 137 4.34 -8.67 -7.38
C ASP A 137 4.59 -10.02 -8.07
N LEU A 138 5.58 -10.06 -8.97
CA LEU A 138 5.92 -11.26 -9.73
C LEU A 138 6.38 -12.42 -8.82
N GLN A 139 6.81 -12.14 -7.58
CA GLN A 139 7.17 -13.18 -6.62
C GLN A 139 5.96 -13.93 -6.05
N GLN A 140 4.77 -13.32 -6.13
CA GLN A 140 3.50 -13.88 -5.65
C GLN A 140 2.57 -14.29 -6.80
N ALA A 141 3.02 -14.18 -8.06
CA ALA A 141 2.21 -14.48 -9.23
C ALA A 141 1.75 -15.95 -9.29
N ASP A 142 2.60 -16.86 -8.82
CA ASP A 142 2.33 -18.31 -8.79
C ASP A 142 1.82 -18.78 -7.42
N ALA A 143 1.54 -17.86 -6.49
CA ALA A 143 0.98 -18.23 -5.20
C ALA A 143 -0.46 -18.70 -5.41
N GLU A 144 -0.77 -19.94 -4.99
CA GLU A 144 -2.15 -20.42 -4.95
C GLU A 144 -2.99 -19.46 -4.13
N VAL A 145 -4.04 -18.92 -4.75
CA VAL A 145 -4.99 -18.05 -4.07
C VAL A 145 -5.72 -18.92 -3.06
N ALA A 146 -5.59 -18.58 -1.77
CA ALA A 146 -6.30 -19.28 -0.71
C ALA A 146 -7.80 -19.27 -1.03
N ILE A 147 -8.39 -20.45 -1.14
CA ILE A 147 -9.83 -20.59 -1.36
C ILE A 147 -10.52 -20.14 -0.08
N ASN A 148 -11.42 -19.18 -0.24
CA ASN A 148 -12.32 -18.69 0.81
C ASN A 148 -13.02 -19.90 1.47
N GLU A 149 -12.97 -20.03 2.80
CA GLU A 149 -13.60 -21.18 3.50
C GLU A 149 -15.12 -21.26 3.23
N SER A 150 -15.76 -20.11 2.98
CA SER A 150 -17.18 -20.01 2.66
C SER A 150 -17.50 -20.12 1.16
N GLY A 151 -16.52 -20.42 0.31
CA GLY A 151 -16.63 -20.47 -1.15
C GLY A 151 -16.79 -19.11 -1.85
N SER A 152 -16.99 -18.02 -1.10
CA SER A 152 -17.11 -16.66 -1.66
C SER A 152 -16.66 -15.60 -0.65
N ALA A 153 -15.75 -14.71 -1.05
CA ALA A 153 -15.35 -13.56 -0.25
C ALA A 153 -16.54 -12.63 0.14
N ARG A 154 -17.69 -12.74 -0.55
CA ARG A 154 -18.91 -11.98 -0.22
C ARG A 154 -19.76 -12.65 0.87
N SER A 155 -19.56 -13.95 1.12
CA SER A 155 -20.28 -14.73 2.13
C SER A 155 -19.47 -14.93 3.41
N GLU A 156 -18.19 -14.55 3.42
CA GLU A 156 -17.37 -14.61 4.63
C GLU A 156 -17.94 -13.72 5.74
N ALA A 157 -17.98 -14.26 6.96
CA ALA A 157 -18.38 -13.50 8.13
C ALA A 157 -17.39 -12.34 8.33
N PHE A 158 -17.89 -11.11 8.35
CA PHE A 158 -17.07 -9.94 8.58
C PHE A 158 -16.44 -9.99 9.99
N SER A 159 -15.17 -10.38 10.06
CA SER A 159 -14.40 -10.29 11.29
C SER A 159 -14.23 -8.81 11.64
N THR A 160 -14.87 -8.39 12.72
CA THR A 160 -15.05 -6.98 13.08
C THR A 160 -13.74 -6.18 13.05
N ARG A 161 -13.83 -4.91 12.60
CA ARG A 161 -12.76 -3.93 12.85
C ARG A 161 -12.66 -3.73 14.36
N LYS A 162 -11.43 -3.73 14.92
CA LYS A 162 -11.21 -3.37 16.34
C LYS A 162 -11.93 -2.04 16.63
N PRO A 163 -12.97 -2.02 17.49
CA PRO A 163 -13.87 -0.86 17.60
C PRO A 163 -13.14 0.42 17.98
N PHE A 164 -12.03 0.28 18.70
CA PHE A 164 -11.26 1.40 19.24
C PHE A 164 -10.05 1.82 18.38
N ASP A 165 -9.73 1.15 17.26
CA ASP A 165 -8.68 1.60 16.33
C ASP A 165 -9.29 2.32 15.12
N MET A 166 -9.80 3.54 15.36
CA MET A 166 -10.35 4.44 14.32
C MET A 166 -9.36 4.73 13.18
N PHE A 167 -8.06 4.46 13.40
CA PHE A 167 -6.97 4.76 12.48
C PHE A 167 -6.36 3.50 11.87
N ASN A 168 -7.05 2.36 11.91
CA ASN A 168 -6.55 1.11 11.34
C ASN A 168 -6.30 1.23 9.83
N PHE A 169 -7.07 2.07 9.12
CA PHE A 169 -6.87 2.35 7.69
C PHE A 169 -5.47 2.92 7.36
N LEU A 170 -4.82 3.62 8.32
CA LEU A 170 -3.46 4.13 8.13
C LEU A 170 -2.40 3.02 8.03
N LYS A 171 -2.73 1.78 8.43
CA LYS A 171 -1.86 0.59 8.30
C LYS A 171 -2.02 -0.14 6.96
N SER A 172 -2.94 0.32 6.11
CA SER A 172 -3.23 -0.32 4.82
C SER A 172 -1.97 -0.41 3.97
N VAL A 173 -1.74 -1.59 3.37
CA VAL A 173 -0.61 -1.84 2.46
C VAL A 173 -0.77 -1.03 1.17
N TYR A 174 -2.00 -0.66 0.82
CA TYR A 174 -2.32 0.09 -0.40
C TYR A 174 -2.07 1.59 -0.29
N ARG A 175 -1.67 2.14 0.87
CA ARG A 175 -1.24 3.55 0.98
C ARG A 175 0.23 3.67 0.60
N THR A 176 0.50 4.23 -0.57
CA THR A 176 1.85 4.50 -1.08
C THR A 176 2.53 5.61 -0.27
N ARG A 177 3.83 5.46 -0.02
CA ARG A 177 4.60 6.43 0.75
C ARG A 177 5.10 7.57 -0.15
N PRO A 178 5.32 8.79 0.40
CA PRO A 178 5.94 9.88 -0.34
C PRO A 178 7.38 9.51 -0.68
N GLY A 179 7.63 9.16 -1.94
CA GLY A 179 8.94 8.70 -2.42
C GLY A 179 8.85 7.48 -3.35
N ASP A 180 7.74 6.74 -3.33
CA ASP A 180 7.59 5.51 -4.12
C ASP A 180 7.27 5.77 -5.61
N GLU A 181 6.81 6.97 -6.00
CA GLU A 181 6.29 7.20 -7.37
C GLU A 181 7.00 8.23 -8.25
N GLU A 182 7.84 9.16 -7.76
CA GLU A 182 8.50 10.10 -8.67
C GLU A 182 9.86 10.58 -8.13
N ARG A 183 10.95 10.11 -8.77
CA ARG A 183 12.30 10.69 -8.65
C ARG A 183 12.44 12.00 -9.45
N ASP A 184 11.46 12.36 -10.29
CA ASP A 184 11.61 13.41 -11.30
C ASP A 184 11.00 14.78 -10.91
N LYS A 185 10.53 14.97 -9.67
CA LYS A 185 10.03 16.27 -9.17
C LYS A 185 10.88 16.89 -8.06
N GLU A 186 12.14 16.45 -7.93
CA GLU A 186 13.06 16.95 -6.89
C GLU A 186 13.46 18.43 -7.10
N GLU A 187 13.45 18.92 -8.34
CA GLU A 187 13.92 20.28 -8.66
C GLU A 187 12.88 21.38 -8.36
N GLU A 188 11.58 21.13 -8.54
CA GLU A 188 10.55 22.17 -8.35
C GLU A 188 10.21 22.43 -6.87
N MET A 189 10.37 21.41 -6.01
CA MET A 189 10.13 21.51 -4.57
C MET A 189 11.32 22.07 -3.79
N SER A 190 12.54 21.91 -4.32
CA SER A 190 13.78 22.46 -3.75
C SER A 190 13.73 23.99 -3.66
N LEU A 191 13.17 24.65 -4.68
CA LEU A 191 13.12 26.12 -4.77
C LEU A 191 12.11 26.76 -3.79
N LYS A 192 11.08 26.02 -3.33
CA LYS A 192 10.13 26.49 -2.30
C LYS A 192 10.65 26.25 -0.88
N SER A 193 11.65 25.39 -0.70
CA SER A 193 12.25 25.06 0.61
C SER A 193 13.12 26.19 1.19
N SER A 194 13.46 27.21 0.39
CA SER A 194 14.40 28.28 0.78
C SER A 194 13.78 29.45 1.58
N ARG A 195 12.46 29.47 1.80
CA ARG A 195 11.81 30.45 2.71
C ARG A 195 11.44 29.78 4.03
N ARG A 196 12.47 29.49 4.84
CA ARG A 196 12.41 28.73 6.10
C ARG A 196 11.31 29.22 7.05
N ALA A 197 10.32 28.36 7.29
CA ALA A 197 9.28 28.56 8.29
C ALA A 197 9.77 28.40 9.74
N THR A 198 10.89 27.73 9.97
CA THR A 198 11.38 27.36 11.31
C THR A 198 12.89 27.62 11.41
N SER A 199 13.39 28.63 10.69
CA SER A 199 14.82 28.95 10.68
C SER A 199 15.38 29.08 12.09
N LEU A 200 16.52 28.46 12.34
CA LEU A 200 17.19 28.45 13.65
C LEU A 200 17.45 29.86 14.20
N SER A 201 17.55 30.86 13.31
CA SER A 201 17.73 32.28 13.65
C SER A 201 16.53 32.94 14.32
N LEU A 202 15.32 32.36 14.24
CA LEU A 202 14.13 32.94 14.85
C LEU A 202 14.00 32.58 16.33
N PRO A 203 13.47 33.50 17.16
CA PRO A 203 13.10 33.21 18.54
C PRO A 203 12.17 31.99 18.67
N MET A 204 12.29 31.26 19.79
CA MET A 204 11.61 29.96 19.98
C MET A 204 10.09 30.04 19.81
N ALA A 205 9.45 31.07 20.37
CA ALA A 205 8.01 31.28 20.25
C ALA A 205 7.55 31.51 18.80
N MET A 206 8.33 32.25 18.00
CA MET A 206 8.03 32.47 16.59
C MET A 206 8.17 31.18 15.78
N ARG A 207 9.22 30.39 16.05
CA ARG A 207 9.39 29.06 15.43
C ARG A 207 8.23 28.14 15.78
N PHE A 208 7.81 28.12 17.04
CA PHE A 208 6.69 27.29 17.49
C PHE A 208 5.35 27.70 16.86
N ARG A 209 5.08 29.01 16.73
CA ARG A 209 3.86 29.48 16.05
C ARG A 209 3.83 29.02 14.58
N LYS A 210 4.97 29.12 13.89
CA LYS A 210 5.07 28.64 12.50
C LYS A 210 4.97 27.11 12.41
N LEU A 211 5.58 26.37 13.35
CA LEU A 211 5.49 24.91 13.41
C LEU A 211 4.04 24.40 13.31
N LYS A 212 3.10 25.02 14.04
CA LYS A 212 1.68 24.60 14.04
C LYS A 212 1.03 24.62 12.67
N THR A 213 1.44 25.54 11.80
CA THR A 213 0.94 25.64 10.43
C THR A 213 1.64 24.62 9.52
N PHE A 214 2.97 24.55 9.58
CA PHE A 214 3.77 23.77 8.63
C PHE A 214 3.83 22.27 8.95
N ALA A 215 3.63 21.86 10.20
CA ALA A 215 3.71 20.44 10.58
C ALA A 215 2.74 19.55 9.79
N LYS A 216 1.54 20.05 9.47
CA LYS A 216 0.53 19.30 8.70
C LYS A 216 0.97 18.97 7.28
N GLU A 217 1.82 19.81 6.68
CA GLU A 217 2.34 19.63 5.32
C GLU A 217 3.69 18.91 5.32
N ALA A 218 4.42 18.95 6.44
CA ALA A 218 5.77 18.41 6.55
C ALA A 218 5.83 16.91 6.83
N VAL A 219 4.82 16.34 7.51
CA VAL A 219 4.82 14.93 7.94
C VAL A 219 3.46 14.27 7.71
N ASP A 220 3.46 12.95 7.54
CA ASP A 220 2.24 12.14 7.42
C ASP A 220 2.47 10.71 7.92
N VAL A 221 1.39 10.00 8.22
CA VAL A 221 1.40 8.70 8.88
C VAL A 221 1.19 7.59 7.86
N TYR A 222 2.10 6.62 7.84
CA TYR A 222 2.03 5.45 6.99
C TYR A 222 2.30 4.17 7.79
N ARG A 223 2.08 3.02 7.16
CA ARG A 223 2.50 1.72 7.72
C ARG A 223 4.00 1.76 8.01
N SER A 224 4.43 1.41 9.22
CA SER A 224 5.85 1.34 9.61
C SER A 224 6.43 -0.05 9.42
N LYS A 225 7.75 -0.12 9.21
CA LYS A 225 8.50 -1.39 9.27
C LYS A 225 8.89 -1.76 10.72
N ILE A 226 8.97 -0.78 11.62
CA ILE A 226 9.32 -0.97 13.03
C ILE A 226 8.12 -1.53 13.79
N HIS A 227 6.99 -0.81 13.75
CA HIS A 227 5.80 -1.21 14.46
C HIS A 227 4.56 -0.49 13.92
N GLY A 228 3.56 -1.25 13.44
CA GLY A 228 2.24 -0.74 13.08
C GLY A 228 2.23 0.48 12.15
N ARG A 229 2.20 1.67 12.73
CA ARG A 229 2.19 2.97 12.04
C ARG A 229 3.44 3.76 12.43
N GLY A 230 3.98 4.50 11.48
CA GLY A 230 5.12 5.40 11.67
C GLY A 230 4.79 6.77 11.12
N LEU A 231 5.46 7.80 11.65
CA LEU A 231 5.42 9.15 11.11
C LEU A 231 6.58 9.32 10.12
N PHE A 232 6.28 9.78 8.91
CA PHE A 232 7.24 9.93 7.82
C PHE A 232 7.32 11.38 7.35
N CYS A 233 8.50 11.77 6.86
CA CYS A 233 8.75 13.09 6.28
C CYS A 233 8.17 13.19 4.86
N LYS A 234 7.39 14.24 4.59
CA LYS A 234 6.92 14.59 3.22
C LYS A 234 7.86 15.54 2.48
N ARG A 235 8.82 16.13 3.18
CA ARG A 235 9.84 17.03 2.64
C ARG A 235 11.18 16.77 3.33
N ASN A 236 12.23 17.37 2.80
CA ASN A 236 13.53 17.41 3.48
C ASN A 236 13.44 18.33 4.72
N ILE A 237 14.05 17.89 5.81
CA ILE A 237 14.10 18.59 7.10
C ILE A 237 15.56 18.79 7.47
N ASP A 238 15.93 20.01 7.84
CA ASP A 238 17.30 20.33 8.21
C ASP A 238 17.60 19.92 9.67
N ALA A 239 18.88 19.71 9.98
CA ALA A 239 19.31 19.42 11.35
C ALA A 239 18.95 20.58 12.30
N GLY A 240 18.45 20.25 13.49
CA GLY A 240 18.02 21.21 14.52
C GLY A 240 16.65 21.85 14.27
N GLU A 241 15.99 21.56 13.14
CA GLU A 241 14.66 22.11 12.83
C GLU A 241 13.58 21.51 13.74
N MET A 242 12.54 22.30 14.07
CA MET A 242 11.34 21.79 14.73
C MET A 242 10.49 21.01 13.72
N VAL A 243 10.14 19.78 14.06
CA VAL A 243 9.42 18.87 13.15
C VAL A 243 7.92 18.85 13.45
N ILE A 244 7.55 18.55 14.70
CA ILE A 244 6.15 18.49 15.14
C ILE A 244 6.06 18.65 16.67
N GLU A 245 4.95 19.18 17.14
CA GLU A 245 4.59 19.18 18.57
C GLU A 245 3.91 17.85 18.94
N TYR A 246 4.35 17.26 20.05
CA TYR A 246 3.62 16.18 20.71
C TYR A 246 2.48 16.81 21.53
N ALA A 247 1.34 17.03 20.86
CA ALA A 247 0.17 17.64 21.46
C ALA A 247 -0.79 16.56 21.98
N GLY A 248 -1.44 16.87 23.08
CA GLY A 248 -2.49 16.07 23.71
C GLY A 248 -3.07 16.78 24.93
N GLU A 249 -3.82 16.04 25.74
CA GLU A 249 -4.39 16.56 26.98
C GLU A 249 -3.30 16.61 28.08
N VAL A 250 -3.07 17.79 28.67
CA VAL A 250 -2.13 17.92 29.79
C VAL A 250 -2.84 17.48 31.07
N ILE A 251 -2.33 16.44 31.72
CA ILE A 251 -2.86 15.86 32.94
C ILE A 251 -1.80 15.84 34.04
N ARG A 252 -2.24 15.77 35.30
CA ARG A 252 -1.33 15.56 36.44
C ARG A 252 -0.77 14.15 36.42
N ALA A 253 0.50 14.00 36.82
CA ALA A 253 1.20 12.72 36.86
C ALA A 253 0.46 11.65 37.70
N SER A 254 -0.21 12.05 38.78
CA SER A 254 -1.00 11.15 39.64
C SER A 254 -2.21 10.51 38.95
N LEU A 255 -2.65 11.03 37.80
CA LEU A 255 -3.77 10.46 37.03
C LEU A 255 -3.32 9.40 36.01
N THR A 256 -2.01 9.26 35.78
CA THR A 256 -1.47 8.40 34.73
C THR A 256 -1.83 6.93 34.94
N ASP A 257 -1.53 6.37 36.12
CA ASP A 257 -1.81 4.96 36.43
C ASP A 257 -3.30 4.61 36.33
N LYS A 258 -4.20 5.53 36.71
CA LYS A 258 -5.65 5.34 36.58
C LYS A 258 -6.08 5.28 35.11
N ARG A 259 -5.56 6.18 34.27
CA ARG A 259 -5.86 6.21 32.83
C ARG A 259 -5.26 5.03 32.11
N GLU A 260 -4.06 4.63 32.48
CA GLU A 260 -3.39 3.47 31.90
C GLU A 260 -4.19 2.19 32.11
N LYS A 261 -4.60 1.90 33.36
CA LYS A 261 -5.47 0.77 33.67
C LYS A 261 -6.81 0.83 32.93
N TYR A 262 -7.37 2.03 32.77
CA TYR A 262 -8.59 2.23 32.00
C TYR A 262 -8.40 1.89 30.51
N TYR A 263 -7.31 2.36 29.89
CA TYR A 263 -7.01 2.08 28.49
C TYR A 263 -6.68 0.60 28.26
N GLU A 264 -5.90 -0.01 29.15
CA GLU A 264 -5.58 -1.44 29.13
C GLU A 264 -6.86 -2.29 29.22
N GLY A 265 -7.76 -1.99 30.16
CA GLY A 265 -9.05 -2.67 30.30
C GLY A 265 -9.99 -2.52 29.08
N LYS A 266 -9.71 -1.58 28.18
CA LYS A 266 -10.42 -1.39 26.90
C LYS A 266 -9.63 -1.90 25.70
N GLY A 267 -8.42 -2.42 25.89
CA GLY A 267 -7.51 -2.82 24.81
C GLY A 267 -7.04 -1.63 23.95
N ILE A 268 -7.01 -0.43 24.51
CA ILE A 268 -6.55 0.81 23.86
C ILE A 268 -5.07 1.01 24.21
N GLY A 269 -4.26 1.37 23.22
CA GLY A 269 -2.84 1.69 23.46
C GLY A 269 -2.68 2.99 24.26
N CYS A 270 -1.68 3.06 25.14
CA CYS A 270 -1.42 4.23 25.98
C CYS A 270 -0.37 5.15 25.35
N TYR A 271 -0.74 6.40 25.07
CA TYR A 271 0.13 7.42 24.45
C TYR A 271 0.39 8.57 25.42
N MET A 272 1.25 8.37 26.41
CA MET A 272 1.57 9.40 27.41
C MET A 272 3.05 9.81 27.40
N PHE A 273 3.28 11.12 27.26
CA PHE A 273 4.60 11.74 27.27
C PHE A 273 4.77 12.63 28.51
N ARG A 274 5.73 12.29 29.37
CA ARG A 274 6.05 13.09 30.56
C ARG A 274 6.70 14.44 30.18
N ILE A 275 6.13 15.55 30.65
CA ILE A 275 6.76 16.88 30.54
C ILE A 275 7.80 17.03 31.64
N ASP A 276 7.37 16.78 32.87
CA ASP A 276 8.16 16.79 34.11
C ASP A 276 7.50 15.87 35.15
N ASP A 277 7.87 15.97 36.42
CA ASP A 277 7.37 15.07 37.46
C ASP A 277 5.91 15.30 37.85
N ASP A 278 5.34 16.47 37.54
CA ASP A 278 3.97 16.85 37.89
C ASP A 278 3.01 16.76 36.70
N GLU A 279 3.48 17.00 35.48
CA GLU A 279 2.67 17.13 34.27
C GLU A 279 3.02 16.10 33.19
N VAL A 280 1.98 15.54 32.56
CA VAL A 280 2.07 14.54 31.49
C VAL A 280 1.12 14.91 30.36
N VAL A 281 1.56 14.80 29.11
CA VAL A 281 0.71 14.92 27.91
C VAL A 281 0.16 13.56 27.55
N ASP A 282 -1.16 13.39 27.60
CA ASP A 282 -1.89 12.21 27.15
C ASP A 282 -2.48 12.44 25.74
N ALA A 283 -1.93 11.75 24.75
CA ALA A 283 -2.32 11.80 23.34
C ALA A 283 -3.22 10.62 22.91
N THR A 284 -3.75 9.86 23.87
CA THR A 284 -4.49 8.62 23.59
C THR A 284 -5.83 8.92 22.89
N MET A 285 -6.64 9.79 23.49
CA MET A 285 -7.95 10.18 22.97
C MET A 285 -7.88 11.47 22.13
N HIS A 286 -7.09 12.44 22.58
CA HIS A 286 -6.91 13.73 21.92
C HIS A 286 -5.42 13.95 21.71
N GLY A 287 -4.95 13.97 20.47
CA GLY A 287 -3.52 14.15 20.21
C GLY A 287 -3.18 14.53 18.77
N SER A 288 -1.89 14.73 18.52
CA SER A 288 -1.35 15.00 17.17
C SER A 288 -0.83 13.74 16.48
N ALA A 289 -0.41 13.88 15.22
CA ALA A 289 0.27 12.82 14.47
C ALA A 289 1.60 12.37 15.12
N ALA A 290 2.16 13.18 16.04
CA ALA A 290 3.41 12.87 16.74
C ALA A 290 3.33 11.60 17.61
N ARG A 291 2.12 11.13 17.99
CA ARG A 291 1.94 9.87 18.72
C ARG A 291 2.37 8.63 17.92
N PHE A 292 2.53 8.76 16.60
CA PHE A 292 2.98 7.69 15.71
C PHE A 292 4.49 7.71 15.45
N ILE A 293 5.27 8.52 16.16
CA ILE A 293 6.73 8.49 16.05
C ILE A 293 7.24 7.30 16.86
N ASN A 294 7.85 6.34 16.18
CA ASN A 294 8.34 5.11 16.78
C ASN A 294 9.67 5.30 17.52
N HIS A 295 10.02 4.32 18.34
CA HIS A 295 11.33 4.25 18.98
C HIS A 295 12.41 3.76 18.01
N SER A 296 13.61 4.36 18.13
CA SER A 296 14.86 3.77 17.63
C SER A 296 15.98 3.95 18.64
N CYS A 297 16.85 2.94 18.78
CA CYS A 297 18.10 3.05 19.53
C CYS A 297 19.14 3.91 18.81
N GLU A 298 18.95 4.14 17.51
CA GLU A 298 19.74 5.07 16.69
C GLU A 298 18.77 6.07 16.04
N PRO A 299 18.28 7.05 16.82
CA PRO A 299 17.22 7.94 16.37
C PRO A 299 17.73 9.03 15.43
N ASN A 300 16.82 9.58 14.62
CA ASN A 300 17.05 10.78 13.81
C ASN A 300 16.41 12.04 14.42
N CYS A 301 15.62 11.90 15.48
CA CYS A 301 14.99 12.98 16.20
C CYS A 301 15.23 12.90 17.72
N PHE A 302 15.09 14.04 18.37
CA PHE A 302 15.06 14.15 19.83
C PHE A 302 13.92 15.05 20.29
N SER A 303 13.41 14.82 21.49
CA SER A 303 12.37 15.64 22.11
C SER A 303 12.99 16.71 23.01
N LYS A 304 12.41 17.91 23.04
CA LYS A 304 12.75 18.96 23.99
C LYS A 304 11.50 19.67 24.48
N VAL A 305 11.44 19.92 25.79
CA VAL A 305 10.41 20.77 26.41
C VAL A 305 10.78 22.24 26.18
N ILE A 306 9.85 23.02 25.64
CA ILE A 306 9.99 24.47 25.47
C ILE A 306 8.87 25.19 26.21
N LEU A 307 9.17 26.39 26.70
CA LEU A 307 8.18 27.27 27.32
C LEU A 307 7.74 28.33 26.30
N VAL A 308 6.45 28.37 25.99
CA VAL A 308 5.85 29.38 25.11
C VAL A 308 4.62 29.94 25.81
N GLU A 309 4.56 31.26 25.98
CA GLU A 309 3.42 31.94 26.64
C GLU A 309 3.09 31.36 28.04
N GLY A 310 4.13 30.97 28.79
CA GLY A 310 3.99 30.38 30.13
C GLY A 310 3.53 28.92 30.14
N LYS A 311 3.35 28.29 28.98
CA LYS A 311 2.94 26.87 28.86
C LYS A 311 4.09 26.01 28.35
N LYS A 312 4.25 24.82 28.94
CA LYS A 312 5.25 23.83 28.52
C LYS A 312 4.73 23.05 27.32
N HIS A 313 5.58 22.89 26.31
CA HIS A 313 5.27 22.15 25.09
C HIS A 313 6.39 21.15 24.79
N ILE A 314 6.02 19.92 24.43
CA ILE A 314 6.97 18.90 24.00
C ILE A 314 7.11 18.99 22.48
N VAL A 315 8.29 19.39 22.00
CA VAL A 315 8.56 19.55 20.58
C VAL A 315 9.64 18.57 20.13
N ILE A 316 9.40 17.96 18.98
CA ILE A 316 10.34 17.04 18.34
C ILE A 316 11.23 17.83 17.38
N PHE A 317 12.55 17.65 17.51
CA PHE A 317 13.58 18.29 16.71
C PHE A 317 14.37 17.25 15.92
N ALA A 318 14.83 17.62 14.73
CA ALA A 318 15.71 16.78 13.94
C ALA A 318 17.15 16.80 14.50
N MET A 319 17.77 15.63 14.67
CA MET A 319 19.18 15.49 15.08
C MET A 319 20.15 15.68 13.93
N ARG A 320 19.72 15.28 12.73
CA ARG A 320 20.48 15.32 11.47
C ARG A 320 19.56 15.77 10.34
N PRO A 321 20.07 16.07 9.14
CA PRO A 321 19.21 16.24 7.98
C PRO A 321 18.41 14.94 7.72
N ILE A 322 17.11 15.07 7.47
CA ILE A 322 16.18 13.97 7.22
C ILE A 322 15.57 14.15 5.84
N LYS A 323 15.68 13.14 4.98
CA LYS A 323 15.13 13.18 3.63
C LYS A 323 13.64 12.86 3.62
N ARG A 324 12.96 13.35 2.58
CA ARG A 324 11.60 12.93 2.26
C ARG A 324 11.51 11.39 2.20
N GLY A 325 10.46 10.83 2.78
CA GLY A 325 10.21 9.39 2.83
C GLY A 325 10.87 8.65 3.99
N GLU A 326 11.77 9.29 4.76
CA GLU A 326 12.34 8.69 5.97
C GLU A 326 11.33 8.63 7.12
N GLU A 327 11.40 7.56 7.91
CA GLU A 327 10.63 7.40 9.15
C GLU A 327 11.28 8.21 10.28
N LEU A 328 10.47 8.98 10.99
CA LEU A 328 10.88 9.74 12.17
C LEU A 328 10.91 8.84 13.39
N THR A 329 12.00 8.89 14.16
CA THR A 329 12.20 8.08 15.37
C THR A 329 12.93 8.85 16.46
N TYR A 330 12.64 8.56 17.73
CA TYR A 330 13.37 9.10 18.88
C TYR A 330 13.62 8.05 19.97
N ASP A 331 14.56 8.30 20.88
CA ASP A 331 14.74 7.43 22.05
C ASP A 331 13.64 7.70 23.09
N TYR A 332 12.85 6.68 23.40
CA TYR A 332 11.76 6.76 24.37
C TYR A 332 12.27 6.87 25.81
N LYS A 333 13.52 6.45 26.07
CA LYS A 333 14.17 6.49 27.39
C LYS A 333 13.30 5.87 28.48
N PHE A 334 12.78 4.67 28.24
CA PHE A 334 12.03 3.98 29.30
C PHE A 334 12.96 3.64 30.46
N PRO A 335 12.49 3.81 31.70
CA PRO A 335 13.24 3.39 32.87
C PRO A 335 13.43 1.88 32.84
N ILE A 336 14.53 1.41 33.43
CA ILE A 336 14.82 -0.02 33.46
C ILE A 336 13.85 -0.71 34.40
N GLU A 337 13.09 -1.67 33.87
CA GLU A 337 12.12 -2.46 34.62
C GLU A 337 12.41 -3.96 34.46
N GLU A 338 11.87 -4.78 35.37
CA GLU A 338 12.01 -6.24 35.34
C GLU A 338 11.28 -6.85 34.13
N VAL A 339 10.08 -6.33 33.83
CA VAL A 339 9.28 -6.77 32.68
C VAL A 339 9.85 -6.15 31.41
N LYS A 340 10.59 -6.96 30.65
CA LYS A 340 11.29 -6.49 29.45
C LYS A 340 10.36 -6.33 28.24
N ILE A 341 10.45 -5.17 27.59
CA ILE A 341 9.71 -4.85 26.36
C ILE A 341 10.66 -4.96 25.16
N PRO A 342 10.48 -5.95 24.26
CA PRO A 342 11.35 -6.12 23.10
C PRO A 342 11.34 -4.90 22.17
N CYS A 343 12.52 -4.52 21.69
CA CYS A 343 12.70 -3.43 20.73
C CYS A 343 12.80 -3.99 19.30
N SER A 344 11.92 -3.52 18.41
CA SER A 344 11.87 -3.90 16.98
C SER A 344 12.46 -2.84 16.05
N CYS A 345 13.31 -1.93 16.54
CA CYS A 345 13.79 -0.80 15.73
C CYS A 345 14.70 -1.19 14.55
N GLY A 346 15.29 -2.38 14.55
CA GLY A 346 16.16 -2.87 13.47
C GLY A 346 17.52 -2.18 13.35
N SER A 347 17.89 -1.25 14.24
CA SER A 347 19.24 -0.65 14.25
C SER A 347 20.31 -1.69 14.60
N ARG A 348 21.50 -1.54 14.00
CA ARG A 348 22.68 -2.35 14.31
C ARG A 348 23.14 -2.19 15.77
N ARG A 349 22.84 -1.05 16.40
CA ARG A 349 23.16 -0.75 17.80
C ARG A 349 21.93 -0.87 18.72
N CYS A 350 20.98 -1.73 18.37
CA CYS A 350 19.77 -1.94 19.17
C CYS A 350 20.10 -2.50 20.56
N ARG A 351 19.52 -1.90 21.61
CA ARG A 351 19.59 -2.37 23.01
C ARG A 351 18.79 -3.67 23.26
N LYS A 352 18.11 -4.21 22.23
CA LYS A 352 17.17 -5.34 22.24
C LYS A 352 15.89 -5.12 23.05
N TYR A 353 15.92 -4.27 24.06
CA TYR A 353 14.77 -3.91 24.89
C TYR A 353 14.63 -2.38 24.98
N LEU A 354 13.40 -1.92 25.18
CA LEU A 354 13.11 -0.49 25.41
C LEU A 354 13.51 -0.05 26.83
N ASN A 355 13.47 -1.00 27.78
CA ASN A 355 13.74 -0.88 29.21
C ASN A 355 14.72 -1.94 29.72
#